data_AF-W1YWS7-F1
#
_entry.id   AF-W1YWS7-F1
#
_cell.length_a   1.000
_cell.length_b   1.000
_cell.length_c   1.000
_cell.angle_alpha   90.00
_cell.angle_beta   90.00
_cell.angle_gamma   90.00
#
_symmetry.space_group_name_H-M   'P 1'
#
loop_
_entity.id
_entity.type
_entity.pdbx_description
1 polymer ?
#
loop_
_entity_poly.entity_id
_entity_poly.type
_entity_poly.pdbx_seq_one_letter_code
_entity_poly.pdbx_strand_id
1 'polypeptide(L)'
;YANASDLPAKALVDAGYDGIVSAGVGNGNLYKTVFDTLATAAKNGTAVVRSSRVPTGATTQDAEVDDTKYGFVASGTLNPQKARVLLQLALTQTKD
;
A
#
# COMPACT_ATOMS: atom_id res chain seq x y z
N TYR A 1 -12.16 2.02 2.11
CA TYR A 1 -13.64 2.08 2.15
C TYR A 1 -14.07 3.55 2.26
N ALA A 2 -15.35 3.88 2.12
CA ALA A 2 -15.80 5.28 2.22
C ALA A 2 -15.63 5.79 3.66
N ASN A 3 -15.22 7.06 3.82
CA ASN A 3 -14.95 7.67 5.12
C ASN A 3 -13.93 6.90 5.97
N ALA A 4 -12.89 6.36 5.32
CA ALA A 4 -11.88 5.59 6.03
C ALA A 4 -11.04 6.46 6.95
N SER A 5 -10.93 6.04 8.21
CA SER A 5 -9.99 6.63 9.16
C SER A 5 -8.56 6.22 8.80
N ASP A 6 -7.61 7.14 9.00
CA ASP A 6 -6.18 6.89 8.84
C ASP A 6 -5.54 6.28 10.11
N LEU A 7 -6.27 6.20 11.23
CA LEU A 7 -5.77 5.68 12.49
C LEU A 7 -5.13 4.28 12.38
N PRO A 8 -5.68 3.31 11.64
CA PRO A 8 -5.02 2.03 11.47
C PRO A 8 -3.67 2.15 10.76
N ALA A 9 -3.55 3.03 9.76
CA ALA A 9 -2.29 3.24 9.05
C ALA A 9 -1.27 3.94 9.96
N LYS A 10 -1.68 4.99 10.67
CA LYS A 10 -0.83 5.69 11.65
C LYS A 10 -0.32 4.74 12.74
N ALA A 11 -1.20 3.93 13.32
CA ALA A 11 -0.79 2.97 14.35
C ALA A 11 0.29 1.99 13.87
N LEU A 12 0.23 1.55 12.61
CA LEU A 12 1.27 0.69 12.03
C LEU A 12 2.59 1.44 11.80
N VAL A 13 2.52 2.69 11.34
CA VAL A 13 3.69 3.55 11.16
C VAL A 13 4.35 3.86 12.50
N ASP A 14 3.57 4.25 13.51
CA ASP A 14 4.04 4.59 14.85
C ASP A 14 4.66 3.37 15.57
N ALA A 15 4.16 2.17 15.27
CA ALA A 15 4.73 0.91 15.75
C ALA A 15 6.00 0.47 14.98
N GLY A 16 6.44 1.23 13.96
CA GLY A 16 7.69 0.98 13.23
C GLY A 16 7.63 -0.21 12.28
N TYR A 17 6.48 -0.50 11.67
CA TYR A 17 6.38 -1.57 10.67
C TYR A 17 7.21 -1.24 9.41
N ASP A 18 8.01 -2.21 8.94
CA ASP A 18 8.84 -2.05 7.73
C ASP A 18 8.03 -1.88 6.44
N GLY A 19 6.78 -2.34 6.41
CA GLY A 19 5.94 -2.22 5.23
C GLY A 19 4.45 -2.40 5.50
N ILE A 20 3.62 -1.76 4.65
CA ILE A 20 2.16 -1.73 4.74
C ILE A 20 1.56 -2.10 3.38
N VAL A 21 0.58 -3.02 3.40
CA VAL A 21 -0.24 -3.35 2.23
C VAL A 21 -1.60 -2.69 2.35
N SER A 22 -1.97 -1.86 1.38
CA SER A 22 -3.30 -1.26 1.29
C SER A 22 -4.28 -2.17 0.56
N ALA A 23 -5.38 -2.55 1.20
CA ALA A 23 -6.54 -3.15 0.54
C ALA A 23 -7.43 -2.04 -0.04
N GLY A 24 -6.99 -1.45 -1.15
CA GLY A 24 -7.61 -0.31 -1.81
C GLY A 24 -8.98 -0.63 -2.43
N VAL A 25 -9.66 0.42 -2.91
CA VAL A 25 -10.94 0.32 -3.62
C VAL A 25 -10.70 0.28 -5.13
N GLY A 26 -11.51 -0.50 -5.87
CA GLY A 26 -11.38 -0.58 -7.34
C GLY A 26 -9.99 -1.07 -7.76
N ASN A 27 -9.31 -0.29 -8.61
CA ASN A 27 -7.94 -0.55 -9.06
C ASN A 27 -6.88 -0.05 -8.04
N GLY A 28 -7.07 -0.42 -6.77
CA GLY A 28 -6.16 -0.12 -5.65
C GLY A 28 -6.11 1.35 -5.22
N ASN A 29 -7.17 2.12 -5.46
CA ASN A 29 -7.26 3.52 -5.05
C ASN A 29 -7.46 3.63 -3.53
N LEU A 30 -7.08 4.76 -2.93
CA LEU A 30 -7.13 5.00 -1.49
C LEU A 30 -8.01 6.18 -1.13
N TYR A 31 -8.59 6.14 0.06
CA TYR A 31 -9.28 7.30 0.61
C TYR A 31 -8.27 8.36 1.04
N LYS A 32 -8.60 9.65 0.90
CA LYS A 32 -7.67 10.77 1.03
C LYS A 32 -6.79 10.74 2.29
N THR A 33 -7.38 10.55 3.47
CA THR A 33 -6.64 10.56 4.75
C THR A 33 -5.64 9.40 4.84
N VAL A 34 -6.04 8.22 4.36
CA VAL A 34 -5.17 7.03 4.29
C VAL A 34 -4.05 7.27 3.28
N PHE A 35 -4.36 7.86 2.12
CA PHE A 35 -3.38 8.20 1.10
C PHE A 35 -2.30 9.13 1.66
N ASP A 36 -2.69 10.24 2.28
CA ASP A 36 -1.76 11.24 2.82
C ASP A 36 -0.82 10.63 3.89
N THR A 37 -1.36 9.72 4.71
CA THR A 37 -0.58 8.97 5.71
C THR A 37 0.43 8.02 5.06
N LEU A 38 -0.01 7.21 4.09
CA LEU A 38 0.87 6.24 3.43
C LEU A 38 1.92 6.92 2.54
N ALA A 39 1.58 8.03 1.89
CA ALA A 39 2.54 8.81 1.12
C ALA A 39 3.64 9.40 2.01
N THR A 40 3.28 9.83 3.23
CA THR A 40 4.26 10.28 4.23
C THR A 40 5.11 9.11 4.73
N ALA A 41 4.50 7.97 5.03
CA ALA A 41 5.20 6.76 5.47
C ALA A 41 6.21 6.26 4.43
N ALA A 42 5.84 6.25 3.15
CA ALA A 42 6.71 5.86 2.04
C ALA A 42 7.96 6.75 1.96
N LYS A 43 7.80 8.06 2.08
CA LYS A 43 8.94 9.00 2.13
C LYS A 43 9.85 8.79 3.34
N ASN A 44 9.31 8.26 4.43
CA ASN A 44 10.05 7.96 5.65
C ASN A 44 10.63 6.53 5.65
N GLY A 45 10.56 5.79 4.53
CA GLY A 45 11.20 4.49 4.36
C GLY A 45 10.31 3.28 4.65
N THR A 46 9.01 3.46 4.92
CA THR A 46 8.07 2.34 5.02
C THR A 46 7.66 1.89 3.62
N ALA A 47 7.88 0.62 3.27
CA ALA A 47 7.44 0.10 1.98
C ALA A 47 5.90 0.07 1.89
N VAL A 48 5.32 0.74 0.88
CA VAL A 48 3.86 0.77 0.70
C VAL A 48 3.45 0.04 -0.57
N VAL A 49 2.66 -1.02 -0.42
CA VAL A 49 2.11 -1.79 -1.54
C VAL A 49 0.62 -1.52 -1.69
N ARG A 50 0.19 -1.09 -2.88
CA ARG A 50 -1.23 -0.99 -3.25
C ARG A 50 -1.73 -2.33 -3.77
N SER A 51 -2.76 -2.86 -3.13
CA SER A 51 -3.57 -3.98 -3.58
C SER A 51 -5.05 -3.57 -3.58
N SER A 52 -5.96 -4.50 -3.84
CA SER A 52 -7.39 -4.23 -3.92
C SER A 52 -8.20 -5.17 -3.03
N ARG A 53 -9.28 -4.65 -2.45
CA ARG A 53 -10.33 -5.44 -1.80
C ARG A 53 -11.25 -6.15 -2.79
N VAL A 54 -11.22 -5.77 -4.07
CA VAL A 54 -11.97 -6.44 -5.14
C VAL A 54 -11.37 -7.84 -5.32
N PRO A 55 -12.18 -8.91 -5.37
CA PRO A 55 -11.68 -10.29 -5.30
C PRO A 55 -10.86 -10.72 -6.53
N THR A 56 -11.05 -10.03 -7.67
CA THR A 56 -10.38 -10.32 -8.93
C THR A 56 -9.96 -9.03 -9.64
N GLY A 57 -9.04 -9.15 -10.59
CA GLY A 57 -8.46 -8.02 -11.32
C GLY A 57 -7.08 -7.63 -10.78
N ALA A 58 -6.35 -6.86 -11.58
CA ALA A 58 -5.03 -6.36 -11.21
C ALA A 58 -5.13 -4.95 -10.62
N THR A 59 -4.30 -4.67 -9.61
CA THR A 59 -3.91 -3.31 -9.26
C THR A 59 -2.76 -2.90 -10.16
N THR A 60 -3.01 -2.00 -11.11
CA THR A 60 -2.02 -1.60 -12.12
C THR A 60 -1.18 -0.41 -11.64
N GLN A 61 0.10 -0.44 -12.00
CA GLN A 61 1.07 0.61 -11.72
C GLN A 61 0.76 1.87 -12.52
N ASP A 62 0.92 3.05 -11.90
CA ASP A 62 0.83 4.37 -12.54
C ASP A 62 -0.48 4.63 -13.30
N ALA A 63 -1.58 4.01 -12.83
CA ALA A 63 -2.92 4.16 -13.43
C ALA A 63 -3.82 5.08 -12.59
N GLU A 64 -4.30 4.60 -11.44
CA GLU A 64 -5.16 5.38 -10.53
C GLU A 64 -4.37 6.32 -9.62
N VAL A 65 -3.11 5.98 -9.39
CA VAL A 65 -2.17 6.67 -8.50
C VAL A 65 -0.85 6.73 -9.24
N ASP A 66 -0.17 7.87 -9.16
CA ASP A 66 1.20 8.06 -9.62
C ASP A 66 2.16 7.37 -8.63
N ASP A 67 2.33 6.06 -8.80
CA ASP A 67 3.07 5.20 -7.87
C ASP A 67 4.53 5.61 -7.79
N THR A 68 5.11 5.94 -8.95
CA THR A 68 6.49 6.40 -9.07
C THR A 68 6.73 7.68 -8.27
N LYS A 69 5.79 8.64 -8.28
CA LYS A 69 5.91 9.88 -7.50
C LYS A 69 5.87 9.69 -5.99
N TYR A 70 5.10 8.72 -5.50
CA TYR A 70 4.89 8.51 -4.06
C TYR A 70 5.73 7.36 -3.48
N GLY A 71 6.49 6.63 -4.30
CA GLY A 71 7.26 5.47 -3.85
C GLY A 71 6.35 4.29 -3.48
N PHE A 72 5.22 4.14 -4.19
CA PHE A 72 4.31 3.03 -4.00
C PHE A 72 4.62 1.89 -4.97
N VAL A 73 4.26 0.67 -4.56
CA VAL A 73 4.37 -0.53 -5.39
C VAL A 73 2.98 -1.07 -5.69
N ALA A 74 2.63 -1.27 -6.96
CA ALA A 74 1.38 -1.91 -7.34
C ALA A 74 1.49 -3.44 -7.25
N SER A 75 0.53 -4.11 -6.60
CA SER A 75 0.59 -5.56 -6.36
C SER A 75 0.22 -6.44 -7.56
N GLY A 76 -0.17 -5.85 -8.69
CA GLY A 76 -0.69 -6.60 -9.82
C GLY A 76 -1.91 -7.44 -9.43
N THR A 77 -1.91 -8.73 -9.76
CA THR A 77 -3.02 -9.66 -9.48
C THR A 77 -3.02 -10.20 -8.05
N LEU A 78 -2.02 -9.85 -7.23
CA LEU A 78 -1.93 -10.33 -5.86
C LEU A 78 -2.94 -9.57 -4.99
N ASN A 79 -3.84 -10.33 -4.36
CA ASN A 79 -4.72 -9.81 -3.32
C ASN A 79 -3.92 -9.39 -2.06
N PRO A 80 -4.51 -8.66 -1.10
CA PRO A 80 -3.76 -8.03 -0.02
C PRO A 80 -2.96 -9.02 0.83
N GLN A 81 -3.54 -10.17 1.14
CA GLN A 81 -2.88 -11.20 1.94
C GLN A 81 -1.72 -11.89 1.21
N LYS A 82 -1.82 -12.11 -0.12
CA LYS A 82 -0.70 -12.64 -0.91
C LYS A 82 0.39 -11.59 -1.13
N ALA A 83 0.00 -10.35 -1.40
CA ALA A 83 0.93 -9.23 -1.52
C ALA A 83 1.74 -9.03 -0.23
N ARG A 84 1.13 -9.21 0.94
CA ARG A 84 1.83 -9.20 2.23
C ARG A 84 2.93 -10.27 2.31
N VAL A 85 2.64 -11.51 1.93
CA VAL A 85 3.64 -12.60 1.96
C VAL A 85 4.83 -12.24 1.07
N LEU A 86 4.58 -11.75 -0.14
CA LEU A 86 5.65 -11.33 -1.04
C LEU A 86 6.44 -10.14 -0.49
N LEU A 87 5.77 -9.13 0.06
CA LEU A 87 6.42 -7.97 0.66
C LEU A 87 7.35 -8.37 1.81
N GLN A 88 6.92 -9.29 2.68
CA GLN A 88 7.74 -9.81 3.77
C GLN A 88 9.04 -10.45 3.26
N LEU A 89 8.97 -11.20 2.16
CA LEU A 89 10.16 -11.80 1.54
C LEU A 89 11.03 -10.75 0.84
N ALA A 90 10.43 -9.78 0.15
CA ALA A 90 11.16 -8.71 -0.53
C ALA A 90 11.98 -7.85 0.44
N LEU A 91 11.40 -7.52 1.60
CA LEU A 91 12.05 -6.72 2.64
C LEU A 91 13.26 -7.41 3.29
N THR A 92 13.43 -8.72 3.15
CA THR A 92 14.68 -9.40 3.57
C THR A 92 15.80 -9.26 2.55
N GLN A 93 15.48 -8.84 1.32
CA GLN A 93 16.43 -8.73 0.20
C GLN A 93 16.83 -7.29 -0.06
N THR A 94 15.87 -6.35 -0.02
CA THR A 94 16.13 -4.92 -0.23
C THR A 94 15.07 -4.05 0.44
N LYS A 95 15.41 -2.77 0.67
CA LYS A 95 14.51 -1.70 1.08
C LYS A 95 14.53 -0.52 0.09
N ASP A 96 15.19 -0.70 -1.06
CA ASP A 96 15.37 0.31 -2.11
C ASP A 96 14.07 0.62 -2.86
#